data_AF-A0A940QH23-F1
#
_entry.id   AF-A0A940QH23-F1
#
_cell.length_a   1.000
_cell.length_b   1.000
_cell.length_c   1.000
_cell.angle_alpha   90.00
_cell.angle_beta   90.00
_cell.angle_gamma   90.00
#
_symmetry.space_group_name_H-M   'P 1'
#
loop_
_entity.id
_entity.type
_entity.pdbx_description
1 polymer ?
#
loop_
_entity_poly.entity_id
_entity_poly.type
_entity_poly.pdbx_seq_one_letter_code
_entity_poly.pdbx_strand_id
1 'polypeptide(L)'
;MKTRKNMTLRRKLFLLILCSMLALLIGMGSIFVILTGKMQKESQKSLTDFSGEMIESYSEQRETELIENTRTSCQLFVNIASSEIYKPWTESDFRSECDMAFVEYSKFVHNHKTDENEILFVYYNGYFCVSDERDIQQTEDLINMLYAECKPDLKMPEAGYADGMEWLGADSESGEFHAVQDGNLIAMHVGNLETPNDTSHSHDVSKAGVIRILGDVNELRTMAENTVAVRNEKAGKNSERAYRQAMFLMCAAMLVIIALSFVYTGRISRYLADPIEIERMRAKQEKEALEEMNRMKTAFLSDASHELKTPLAAMSGYAQNAESDLMNDQDR
;
A
#
# COMPACT_ATOMS: atom_id res chain seq x y z
N MET A 1 -65.47 0.52 -5.21
CA MET A 1 -64.69 -0.51 -4.48
C MET A 1 -63.44 -0.99 -5.24
N LYS A 2 -63.47 -1.18 -6.58
CA LYS A 2 -62.32 -1.57 -7.43
C LYS A 2 -61.10 -0.61 -7.39
N THR A 3 -61.33 0.70 -7.35
CA THR A 3 -60.27 1.73 -7.35
C THR A 3 -59.41 1.78 -6.09
N ARG A 4 -60.01 1.52 -4.91
CA ARG A 4 -59.29 1.51 -3.61
C ARG A 4 -58.35 0.32 -3.48
N LYS A 5 -58.69 -0.83 -4.09
CA LYS A 5 -57.90 -2.08 -4.08
C LYS A 5 -56.66 -2.00 -4.98
N ASN A 6 -56.73 -1.26 -6.09
CA ASN A 6 -55.57 -1.02 -6.97
C ASN A 6 -54.55 -0.04 -6.37
N MET A 7 -55.00 0.98 -5.63
CA MET A 7 -54.09 1.91 -4.94
C MET A 7 -53.31 1.23 -3.80
N THR A 8 -53.95 0.32 -3.06
CA THR A 8 -53.28 -0.44 -1.99
C THR A 8 -52.28 -1.46 -2.51
N LEU A 9 -52.56 -2.10 -3.66
CA LEU A 9 -51.63 -3.05 -4.29
C LEU A 9 -50.37 -2.35 -4.83
N ARG A 10 -50.53 -1.20 -5.49
CA ARG A 10 -49.41 -0.37 -5.98
C ARG A 10 -48.51 0.11 -4.83
N ARG A 11 -49.11 0.54 -3.72
CA ARG A 11 -48.36 1.00 -2.54
C ARG A 11 -47.57 -0.13 -1.87
N LYS A 12 -48.12 -1.35 -1.85
CA LYS A 12 -47.43 -2.54 -1.32
C LYS A 12 -46.27 -2.99 -2.19
N LEU A 13 -46.46 -3.06 -3.52
CA LEU A 13 -45.39 -3.42 -4.46
C LEU A 13 -44.23 -2.41 -4.38
N PHE A 14 -44.57 -1.12 -4.26
CA PHE A 14 -43.60 -0.05 -4.11
C PHE A 14 -42.77 -0.16 -2.82
N LEU A 15 -43.43 -0.37 -1.67
CA LEU A 15 -42.76 -0.61 -0.39
C LEU A 15 -41.82 -1.81 -0.44
N LEU A 16 -42.20 -2.86 -1.18
CA LEU A 16 -41.40 -4.07 -1.32
C LEU A 16 -40.12 -3.80 -2.13
N ILE A 17 -40.21 -3.05 -3.23
CA ILE A 17 -39.04 -2.64 -4.03
C ILE A 17 -38.12 -1.73 -3.21
N LEU A 18 -38.68 -0.76 -2.49
CA LEU A 18 -37.91 0.15 -1.63
C LEU A 18 -37.17 -0.61 -0.52
N CYS A 19 -37.85 -1.52 0.18
CA CYS A 19 -37.22 -2.37 1.21
C CYS A 19 -36.14 -3.27 0.64
N SER A 20 -36.36 -3.86 -0.55
CA SER A 20 -35.37 -4.67 -1.25
C SER A 20 -34.11 -3.88 -1.61
N MET A 21 -34.27 -2.68 -2.19
CA MET A 21 -33.14 -1.79 -2.49
C MET A 21 -32.39 -1.38 -1.22
N LEU A 22 -33.11 -1.06 -0.14
CA LEU A 22 -32.50 -0.69 1.14
C LEU A 22 -31.67 -1.85 1.72
N ALA A 23 -32.19 -3.08 1.66
CA ALA A 23 -31.50 -4.27 2.15
C ALA A 23 -30.22 -4.56 1.36
N LEU A 24 -30.27 -4.47 0.02
CA LEU A 24 -29.09 -4.62 -0.83
C LEU A 24 -28.02 -3.57 -0.50
N LEU A 25 -28.44 -2.34 -0.22
CA LEU A 25 -27.55 -1.24 0.12
C LEU A 25 -26.84 -1.43 1.47
N ILE A 26 -27.58 -1.88 2.49
CA ILE A 26 -27.01 -2.24 3.79
C ILE A 26 -26.02 -3.40 3.63
N GLY A 27 -26.37 -4.39 2.81
CA GLY A 27 -25.48 -5.51 2.50
C GLY A 27 -24.18 -5.05 1.83
N MET A 28 -24.28 -4.16 0.84
CA MET A 28 -23.11 -3.64 0.11
C MET A 28 -22.22 -2.78 1.01
N GLY A 29 -22.80 -1.95 1.88
CA GLY A 29 -22.06 -1.19 2.89
C GLY A 29 -21.33 -2.09 3.89
N SER A 30 -21.97 -3.17 4.33
CA SER A 30 -21.38 -4.14 5.25
C SER A 30 -20.19 -4.88 4.61
N ILE A 31 -20.34 -5.34 3.36
CA ILE A 31 -19.26 -5.98 2.60
C ILE A 31 -18.09 -5.01 2.42
N PHE A 32 -18.38 -3.75 2.09
CA PHE A 32 -17.35 -2.73 1.92
C PHE A 32 -16.53 -2.54 3.20
N VAL A 33 -17.17 -2.39 4.36
CA VAL A 33 -16.49 -2.26 5.66
C VAL A 33 -15.57 -3.45 5.94
N ILE A 34 -16.05 -4.67 5.68
CA ILE A 34 -15.27 -5.90 5.85
C ILE A 34 -14.06 -5.91 4.91
N LEU A 35 -14.27 -5.57 3.63
CA LEU A 35 -13.21 -5.55 2.62
C LEU A 35 -12.13 -4.51 2.95
N THR A 36 -12.54 -3.30 3.34
CA THR A 36 -11.63 -2.23 3.75
C THR A 36 -10.86 -2.58 5.01
N GLY A 37 -11.51 -3.20 6.00
CA GLY A 37 -10.84 -3.65 7.22
C GLY A 37 -9.79 -4.74 6.95
N LYS A 38 -10.09 -5.66 6.02
CA LYS A 38 -9.14 -6.68 5.58
C LYS A 38 -7.94 -6.05 4.85
N MET A 39 -8.19 -5.16 3.89
CA MET A 39 -7.15 -4.43 3.16
C MET A 39 -6.25 -3.61 4.09
N GLN A 40 -6.82 -2.97 5.11
CA GLN A 40 -6.05 -2.20 6.10
C GLN A 40 -5.11 -3.11 6.91
N LYS A 41 -5.60 -4.27 7.35
CA LYS A 41 -4.79 -5.23 8.11
C LYS A 41 -3.65 -5.81 7.27
N GLU A 42 -3.92 -6.10 6.00
CA GLU A 42 -2.95 -6.65 5.05
C GLU A 42 -1.87 -5.61 4.68
N SER A 43 -2.29 -4.35 4.45
CA SER A 43 -1.36 -3.23 4.28
C SER A 43 -0.48 -3.01 5.51
N GLN A 44 -1.05 -3.03 6.72
CA GLN A 44 -0.28 -2.86 7.95
C GLN A 44 0.76 -3.98 8.12
N LYS A 45 0.39 -5.23 7.83
CA LYS A 45 1.33 -6.36 7.87
C LYS A 45 2.46 -6.18 6.85
N SER A 46 2.15 -5.80 5.61
CA SER A 46 3.15 -5.56 4.57
C SER A 46 4.13 -4.43 4.94
N LEU A 47 3.67 -3.36 5.61
CA LEU A 47 4.57 -2.32 6.11
C LEU A 47 5.47 -2.81 7.25
N THR A 48 4.98 -3.70 8.11
CA THR A 48 5.81 -4.35 9.15
C THR A 48 6.86 -5.26 8.52
N ASP A 49 6.48 -6.10 7.56
CA ASP A 49 7.41 -7.01 6.89
C ASP A 49 8.49 -6.22 6.13
N PHE A 50 8.10 -5.21 5.34
CA PHE A 50 9.03 -4.28 4.67
C PHE A 50 9.99 -3.58 5.63
N SER A 51 9.54 -3.31 6.86
CA SER A 51 10.41 -2.69 7.84
C SER A 51 11.48 -3.61 8.41
N GLY A 52 11.17 -4.91 8.55
CA GLY A 52 12.18 -5.91 8.92
C GLY A 52 13.26 -6.00 7.84
N GLU A 53 12.85 -6.09 6.58
CA GLU A 53 13.77 -6.12 5.43
C GLU A 53 14.64 -4.86 5.34
N MET A 54 14.09 -3.68 5.64
CA MET A 54 14.91 -2.44 5.66
C MET A 54 15.92 -2.41 6.81
N ILE A 55 15.63 -3.00 7.96
CA ILE A 55 16.58 -3.09 9.08
C ILE A 55 17.75 -4.00 8.71
N GLU A 56 17.43 -5.18 8.15
CA GLU A 56 18.43 -6.15 7.68
C GLU A 56 19.31 -5.54 6.58
N SER A 57 18.70 -4.93 5.55
CA SER A 57 19.43 -4.27 4.46
C SER A 57 20.32 -3.11 4.95
N TYR A 58 19.87 -2.35 5.96
CA TYR A 58 20.70 -1.28 6.52
C TYR A 58 21.91 -1.85 7.28
N SER A 59 21.73 -2.96 8.00
CA SER A 59 22.83 -3.66 8.69
C SER A 59 23.87 -4.15 7.69
N GLU A 60 23.44 -4.86 6.64
CA GLU A 60 24.32 -5.34 5.56
C GLU A 60 25.06 -4.19 4.87
N GLN A 61 24.36 -3.08 4.62
CA GLN A 61 24.96 -1.90 4.00
C GLN A 61 26.03 -1.27 4.90
N ARG A 62 25.74 -1.12 6.20
CA ARG A 62 26.70 -0.57 7.17
C ARG A 62 27.91 -1.47 7.33
N GLU A 63 27.72 -2.79 7.28
CA GLU A 63 28.80 -3.76 7.32
C GLU A 63 29.72 -3.64 6.12
N THR A 64 29.13 -3.63 4.92
CA THR A 64 29.88 -3.44 3.67
C THR A 64 30.66 -2.12 3.68
N GLU A 65 30.04 -1.04 4.14
CA GLU A 65 30.68 0.28 4.21
C GLU A 65 31.82 0.33 5.23
N LEU A 66 31.66 -0.31 6.40
CA LEU A 66 32.72 -0.40 7.39
C LEU A 66 33.92 -1.17 6.82
N ILE A 67 33.68 -2.32 6.19
CA ILE A 67 34.70 -3.17 5.57
C ILE A 67 35.47 -2.42 4.49
N GLU A 68 34.76 -1.82 3.52
CA GLU A 68 35.38 -1.12 2.39
C GLU A 68 36.17 0.11 2.84
N ASN A 69 35.65 0.85 3.81
CA ASN A 69 36.37 2.00 4.34
C ASN A 69 37.59 1.56 5.17
N THR A 70 37.49 0.47 5.94
CA THR A 70 38.63 -0.10 6.69
C THR A 70 39.73 -0.55 5.74
N ARG A 71 39.37 -1.22 4.64
CA ARG A 71 40.29 -1.62 3.58
C ARG A 71 41.00 -0.41 2.95
N THR A 72 40.23 0.62 2.60
CA THR A 72 40.78 1.84 1.99
C THR A 72 41.75 2.55 2.94
N SER A 73 41.37 2.67 4.21
CA SER A 73 42.24 3.21 5.26
C SER A 73 43.51 2.38 5.45
N CYS A 74 43.39 1.05 5.46
CA CYS A 74 44.53 0.15 5.57
C CYS A 74 45.49 0.30 4.40
N GLN A 75 45.00 0.37 3.16
CA GLN A 75 45.86 0.58 1.99
C GLN A 75 46.61 1.91 2.06
N LEU A 76 45.94 2.99 2.47
CA LEU A 76 46.59 4.27 2.70
C LEU A 76 47.64 4.18 3.80
N PHE A 77 47.30 3.57 4.93
CA PHE A 77 48.20 3.42 6.07
C PHE A 77 49.42 2.57 5.72
N VAL A 78 49.25 1.43 5.04
CA VAL A 78 50.33 0.57 4.55
C VAL A 78 51.28 1.33 3.64
N ASN A 79 50.77 2.18 2.75
CA ASN A 79 51.62 3.00 1.88
C ASN A 79 52.45 4.02 2.67
N ILE A 80 51.86 4.67 3.68
CA ILE A 80 52.57 5.61 4.56
C ILE A 80 53.58 4.87 5.43
N ALA A 81 53.18 3.79 6.10
CA ALA A 81 54.05 2.99 6.93
C ALA A 81 55.22 2.38 6.12
N SER A 82 55.01 1.99 4.86
CA SER A 82 56.08 1.53 3.98
C SER A 82 57.10 2.62 3.63
N SER A 83 56.72 3.91 3.70
CA SER A 83 57.66 5.03 3.52
C SER A 83 58.34 5.48 4.82
N GLU A 84 57.77 5.17 5.99
CA GLU A 84 58.30 5.62 7.28
C GLU A 84 59.09 4.54 8.03
N ILE A 85 58.82 3.25 7.77
CA ILE A 85 59.42 2.12 8.50
C ILE A 85 60.56 1.50 7.69
N TYR A 86 61.78 1.60 8.21
CA TYR A 86 63.02 1.27 7.50
C TYR A 86 63.83 0.19 8.23
N LYS A 87 63.30 -1.05 8.28
CA LYS A 87 63.97 -2.22 8.91
C LYS A 87 64.57 -1.85 10.29
N PRO A 88 63.73 -1.64 11.31
CA PRO A 88 64.20 -1.16 12.61
C PRO A 88 65.20 -2.14 13.23
N TRP A 89 66.29 -1.60 13.75
CA TRP A 89 67.39 -2.38 14.33
C TRP A 89 67.17 -2.71 15.80
N THR A 90 66.28 -1.96 16.47
CA THR A 90 65.89 -2.13 17.88
C THR A 90 64.39 -1.90 18.07
N GLU A 91 63.83 -2.41 19.17
CA GLU A 91 62.44 -2.14 19.58
C GLU A 91 62.15 -0.63 19.72
N SER A 92 63.13 0.13 20.22
CA SER A 92 63.02 1.58 20.36
C SER A 92 62.95 2.29 19.01
N ASP A 93 63.74 1.84 18.03
CA ASP A 93 63.71 2.39 16.67
C ASP A 93 62.37 2.07 16.00
N PHE A 94 61.91 0.82 16.12
CA PHE A 94 60.62 0.38 15.60
C PHE A 94 59.47 1.24 16.13
N ARG A 95 59.45 1.48 17.44
CA ARG A 95 58.42 2.29 18.07
C ARG A 95 58.43 3.74 17.57
N SER A 96 59.62 4.34 17.47
CA SER A 96 59.77 5.69 16.94
C SER A 96 59.31 5.80 15.48
N GLU A 97 59.59 4.79 14.66
CA GLU A 97 59.14 4.73 13.26
C GLU A 97 57.62 4.55 13.16
N CYS A 98 57.02 3.73 14.02
CA CYS A 98 55.56 3.58 14.09
C CYS A 98 54.89 4.89 14.50
N ASP A 99 55.41 5.60 15.51
CA ASP A 99 54.87 6.89 15.94
C ASP A 99 54.88 7.91 14.79
N MET A 100 55.94 7.94 13.98
CA MET A 100 56.00 8.79 12.78
C MET A 100 54.94 8.40 11.74
N ALA A 101 54.79 7.11 11.46
CA ALA A 101 53.76 6.60 10.53
C ALA A 101 52.34 6.95 11.00
N PHE A 102 52.03 6.77 12.29
CA PHE A 102 50.72 7.10 12.86
C PHE A 102 50.44 8.61 12.79
N VAL A 103 51.42 9.44 13.13
CA VAL A 103 51.30 10.90 13.03
C VAL A 103 51.06 11.33 11.59
N GLU A 104 51.79 10.78 10.62
CA GLU A 104 51.62 11.14 9.21
C GLU A 104 50.25 10.71 8.66
N TYR A 105 49.81 9.49 9.02
CA TYR A 105 48.46 9.03 8.71
C TYR A 105 47.38 9.96 9.28
N SER A 106 47.52 10.35 10.55
CA SER A 106 46.56 11.24 11.21
C SER A 106 46.46 12.62 10.53
N LYS A 107 47.57 13.18 10.01
CA LYS A 107 47.55 14.43 9.25
C LYS A 107 46.77 14.27 7.95
N PHE A 108 46.93 13.14 7.27
CA PHE A 108 46.23 12.87 6.02
C PHE A 108 44.71 12.71 6.27
N VAL A 109 44.34 11.93 7.28
CA VAL A 109 42.95 11.65 7.68
C VAL A 109 42.24 12.89 8.22
N HIS A 110 42.87 13.69 9.07
CA HIS A 110 42.26 14.89 9.65
C HIS A 110 41.89 15.94 8.59
N ASN A 111 42.68 16.03 7.51
CA ASN A 111 42.37 16.90 6.37
C ASN A 111 41.16 16.41 5.55
N HIS A 112 40.73 15.15 5.71
CA HIS A 112 39.67 14.51 4.94
C HIS A 112 38.41 14.14 5.75
N LYS A 113 38.33 14.52 7.04
CA LYS A 113 37.20 14.21 7.94
C LYS A 113 36.83 12.71 7.96
N THR A 114 37.78 11.81 8.18
CA THR A 114 37.48 10.40 8.47
C THR A 114 37.24 10.17 9.97
N ASP A 115 36.46 9.12 10.28
CA ASP A 115 35.89 8.81 11.61
C ASP A 115 36.96 8.66 12.71
N GLU A 116 36.65 9.17 13.91
CA GLU A 116 37.54 9.25 15.08
C GLU A 116 37.85 7.89 15.76
N ASN A 117 37.40 6.77 15.21
CA ASN A 117 37.44 5.43 15.84
C ASN A 117 38.30 4.41 15.06
N GLU A 118 39.48 4.82 14.61
CA GLU A 118 40.46 3.94 13.95
C GLU A 118 41.59 3.57 14.91
N ILE A 119 41.89 2.27 15.01
CA ILE A 119 43.07 1.75 15.69
C ILE A 119 44.04 1.29 14.61
N LEU A 120 45.22 1.89 14.57
CA LEU A 120 46.30 1.52 13.65
C LEU A 120 47.24 0.59 14.37
N PHE A 121 47.79 -0.40 13.65
CA PHE A 121 48.83 -1.25 14.20
C PHE A 121 49.88 -1.64 13.18
N VAL A 122 51.06 -1.96 13.68
CA VAL A 122 52.18 -2.47 12.89
C VAL A 122 52.79 -3.67 13.61
N TYR A 123 53.12 -4.70 12.84
CA TYR A 123 53.84 -5.88 13.28
C TYR A 123 55.12 -6.05 12.46
N TYR A 124 56.26 -6.20 13.14
CA TYR A 124 57.56 -6.41 12.52
C TYR A 124 58.40 -7.37 13.36
N ASN A 125 58.70 -8.56 12.84
CA ASN A 125 59.64 -9.51 13.44
C ASN A 125 59.43 -9.75 14.97
N GLY A 126 58.18 -9.95 15.38
CA GLY A 126 57.80 -10.17 16.78
C GLY A 126 57.56 -8.89 17.59
N TYR A 127 57.91 -7.72 17.07
CA TYR A 127 57.52 -6.44 17.66
C TYR A 127 56.13 -6.02 17.19
N PHE A 128 55.34 -5.47 18.10
CA PHE A 128 53.99 -4.99 17.86
C PHE A 128 53.82 -3.57 18.37
N CYS A 129 53.20 -2.70 17.57
CA CYS A 129 52.95 -1.31 17.92
C CYS A 129 51.54 -0.91 17.50
N VAL A 130 50.88 -0.07 18.31
CA VAL A 130 49.51 0.43 18.08
C VAL A 130 49.44 1.94 18.29
N SER A 131 48.50 2.60 17.62
CA SER A 131 48.35 4.07 17.69
C SER A 131 47.86 4.60 19.05
N ASP A 132 47.16 3.80 19.86
CA ASP A 132 46.82 4.15 21.25
C ASP A 132 47.49 3.17 22.23
N GLU A 133 48.60 3.59 22.83
CA GLU A 133 49.43 2.76 23.71
C GLU A 133 48.69 2.22 24.94
N ARG A 134 47.56 2.84 25.33
CA ARG A 134 46.75 2.40 26.47
C ARG A 134 46.01 1.09 26.19
N ASP A 135 46.04 0.63 24.93
CA ASP A 135 45.16 -0.41 24.42
C ASP A 135 45.88 -1.60 23.77
N ILE A 136 47.20 -1.74 23.95
CA ILE A 136 48.00 -2.81 23.31
C ILE A 136 47.39 -4.19 23.56
N GLN A 137 47.19 -4.58 24.83
CA GLN A 137 46.66 -5.90 25.17
C GLN A 137 45.24 -6.12 24.62
N GLN A 138 44.37 -5.10 24.73
CA GLN A 138 42.99 -5.22 24.22
C GLN A 138 42.97 -5.32 22.70
N THR A 139 43.89 -4.60 22.02
CA THR A 139 44.04 -4.66 20.56
C THR A 139 44.55 -6.04 20.14
N GLU A 140 45.52 -6.62 20.83
CA GLU A 140 45.98 -7.99 20.58
C GLU A 140 44.86 -9.01 20.77
N ASP A 141 44.12 -8.93 21.88
CA ASP A 141 42.98 -9.80 22.17
C ASP A 141 41.92 -9.67 21.06
N LEU A 142 41.67 -8.45 20.59
CA LEU A 142 40.71 -8.16 19.52
C LEU A 142 41.16 -8.73 18.17
N ILE A 143 42.43 -8.55 17.80
CA ILE A 143 43.00 -9.07 16.56
C ILE A 143 42.95 -10.60 16.55
N ASN A 144 43.29 -11.24 17.67
CA ASN A 144 43.25 -12.70 17.80
C ASN A 144 41.81 -13.24 17.78
N MET A 145 40.87 -12.53 18.40
CA MET A 145 39.45 -12.85 18.31
C MET A 145 38.95 -12.80 16.86
N LEU A 146 39.24 -11.71 16.13
CA LEU A 146 38.85 -11.57 14.72
C LEU A 146 39.45 -12.68 13.85
N TYR A 147 40.72 -13.02 14.07
CA TYR A 147 41.38 -14.10 13.34
C TYR A 147 40.73 -15.46 13.60
N ALA A 148 40.44 -15.78 14.87
CA ALA A 148 39.80 -17.04 15.26
C ALA A 148 38.38 -17.17 14.68
N GLU A 149 37.61 -16.09 14.66
CA GLU A 149 36.24 -16.09 14.12
C GLU A 149 36.23 -16.31 12.59
N CYS A 150 37.17 -15.71 11.86
CA CYS A 150 37.30 -15.89 10.41
C CYS A 150 37.88 -17.27 10.02
N LYS A 151 38.60 -17.93 10.93
CA LYS A 151 39.23 -19.24 10.68
C LYS A 151 38.92 -20.27 11.78
N PRO A 152 37.64 -20.66 11.93
CA PRO A 152 37.21 -21.54 13.03
C PRO A 152 37.83 -22.95 12.97
N ASP A 153 38.25 -23.40 11.78
CA ASP A 153 38.86 -24.71 11.57
C ASP A 153 40.36 -24.75 11.94
N LEU A 154 41.01 -23.60 12.08
CA LEU A 154 42.39 -23.51 12.58
C LEU A 154 42.35 -23.24 14.09
N LYS A 155 42.52 -24.28 14.91
CA LYS A 155 42.89 -24.03 16.31
C LYS A 155 44.28 -23.42 16.31
N MET A 156 44.46 -22.23 16.90
CA MET A 156 45.77 -21.55 17.07
C MET A 156 46.94 -22.52 17.37
N PRO A 157 46.84 -23.49 18.30
CA PRO A 157 47.91 -24.45 18.55
C PRO A 157 48.11 -25.53 17.46
N GLU A 158 47.10 -25.85 16.65
CA GLU A 158 47.21 -26.80 15.51
C GLU A 158 47.78 -26.12 14.25
N ALA A 159 47.68 -24.80 14.14
CA ALA A 159 48.26 -23.99 13.07
C ALA A 159 49.78 -23.78 13.21
N GLY A 160 50.37 -24.21 14.33
CA GLY A 160 51.81 -24.09 14.60
C GLY A 160 52.26 -22.74 15.15
N TYR A 161 51.32 -21.83 15.45
CA TYR A 161 51.59 -20.56 16.11
C TYR A 161 51.45 -20.74 17.62
N ALA A 162 52.42 -20.27 18.40
CA ALA A 162 52.20 -20.12 19.83
C ALA A 162 51.16 -19.01 20.03
N ASP A 163 50.40 -19.10 21.12
CA ASP A 163 49.39 -18.12 21.52
C ASP A 163 49.88 -16.67 21.32
N GLY A 164 49.05 -15.80 20.73
CA GLY A 164 49.41 -14.40 20.43
C GLY A 164 49.50 -14.04 18.93
N MET A 165 50.25 -12.98 18.63
CA MET A 165 50.27 -12.29 17.32
C MET A 165 51.21 -12.94 16.28
N GLU A 166 51.77 -14.11 16.56
CA GLU A 166 52.78 -14.78 15.71
C GLU A 166 52.27 -15.09 14.30
N TRP A 167 50.96 -15.31 14.14
CA TRP A 167 50.33 -15.58 12.84
C TRP A 167 50.44 -14.40 11.87
N LEU A 168 50.57 -13.16 12.35
CA LEU A 168 50.83 -12.00 11.49
C LEU A 168 52.21 -12.09 10.82
N GLY A 169 53.14 -12.87 11.38
CA GLY A 169 54.45 -13.13 10.79
C GLY A 169 54.42 -14.10 9.60
N ALA A 170 53.27 -14.64 9.21
CA ALA A 170 53.17 -15.53 8.06
C ALA A 170 52.86 -14.79 6.76
N ASP A 171 53.56 -15.18 5.68
CA ASP A 171 53.41 -14.59 4.34
C ASP A 171 51.97 -14.69 3.79
N SER A 172 51.24 -15.75 4.15
CA SER A 172 49.85 -15.98 3.71
C SER A 172 48.80 -15.14 4.43
N GLU A 173 49.16 -14.50 5.54
CA GLU A 173 48.18 -13.89 6.45
C GLU A 173 48.05 -12.39 6.20
N SER A 174 47.29 -12.05 5.16
CA SER A 174 46.88 -10.68 4.83
C SER A 174 45.45 -10.71 4.30
N GLY A 175 44.74 -9.60 4.45
CA GLY A 175 43.36 -9.48 3.98
C GLY A 175 42.42 -8.92 5.04
N GLU A 176 41.15 -9.24 4.86
CA GLU A 176 40.03 -8.70 5.60
C GLU A 176 39.55 -9.67 6.66
N PHE A 177 39.23 -9.14 7.84
CA PHE A 177 38.67 -9.86 8.97
C PHE A 177 37.55 -9.01 9.57
N HIS A 178 36.40 -9.60 9.87
CA HIS A 178 35.31 -8.88 10.51
C HIS A 178 34.52 -9.80 11.43
N ALA A 179 33.98 -9.26 12.51
CA ALA A 179 33.12 -9.97 13.43
C ALA A 179 32.15 -9.01 14.14
N VAL A 180 31.09 -9.57 14.71
CA VAL A 180 30.16 -8.84 15.58
C VAL A 180 30.38 -9.29 17.03
N GLN A 181 30.77 -8.36 17.89
CA GLN A 181 31.00 -8.63 19.31
C GLN A 181 30.28 -7.60 20.18
N ASP A 182 29.51 -8.07 21.17
CA ASP A 182 28.77 -7.22 22.12
C ASP A 182 27.91 -6.12 21.47
N GLY A 183 27.40 -6.39 20.26
CA GLY A 183 26.60 -5.44 19.49
C GLY A 183 27.39 -4.37 18.72
N ASN A 184 28.71 -4.48 18.71
CA ASN A 184 29.60 -3.68 17.87
C ASN A 184 30.01 -4.49 16.64
N LEU A 185 30.01 -3.84 15.48
CA LEU A 185 30.61 -4.41 14.29
C LEU A 185 32.07 -3.98 14.23
N ILE A 186 32.96 -4.96 14.12
CA ILE A 186 34.40 -4.75 14.13
C ILE A 186 34.95 -5.25 12.81
N ALA A 187 35.68 -4.39 12.10
CA ALA A 187 36.37 -4.73 10.87
C ALA A 187 37.87 -4.44 11.04
N MET A 188 38.68 -5.35 10.53
CA MET A 188 40.13 -5.24 10.46
C MET A 188 40.57 -5.56 9.05
N HIS A 189 41.53 -4.77 8.54
CA HIS A 189 42.23 -5.13 7.33
C HIS A 189 43.73 -5.11 7.60
N VAL A 190 44.43 -6.14 7.11
CA VAL A 190 45.87 -6.34 7.29
C VAL A 190 46.55 -6.37 5.93
N GLY A 191 47.54 -5.52 5.73
CA GLY A 191 48.36 -5.46 4.53
C GLY A 191 49.83 -5.78 4.81
N ASN A 192 50.54 -6.18 3.75
CA ASN A 192 51.99 -6.38 3.80
C ASN A 192 52.69 -5.03 3.66
N LEU A 193 53.72 -4.80 4.48
CA LEU A 193 54.61 -3.66 4.33
C LEU A 193 55.74 -4.02 3.37
N GLU A 194 55.90 -3.23 2.31
CA GLU A 194 57.02 -3.36 1.39
C GLU A 194 58.14 -2.43 1.86
N THR A 195 59.16 -2.99 2.52
CA THR A 195 60.29 -2.17 2.99
C THR A 195 61.25 -1.85 1.81
N PRO A 196 61.61 -0.57 1.56
CA PRO A 196 62.37 -0.15 0.38
C PRO A 196 63.77 -0.78 0.19
N ASN A 197 64.31 -1.47 1.19
CA ASN A 197 65.69 -1.98 1.20
C ASN A 197 65.79 -3.51 1.34
N ASP A 198 64.71 -4.26 1.08
CA ASP A 198 64.74 -5.72 1.16
C ASP A 198 65.44 -6.38 -0.03
N THR A 199 66.77 -6.31 -0.05
CA THR A 199 67.63 -6.95 -1.05
C THR A 199 68.11 -8.34 -0.61
N SER A 200 67.84 -8.70 0.66
CA SER A 200 68.07 -10.02 1.23
C SER A 200 66.78 -10.83 1.11
N HIS A 201 66.80 -12.02 0.53
CA HIS A 201 65.64 -12.94 0.51
C HIS A 201 65.34 -13.53 1.91
N SER A 202 65.55 -12.78 2.99
CA SER A 202 65.12 -13.15 4.34
C SER A 202 63.69 -12.67 4.50
N HIS A 203 62.78 -13.63 4.62
CA HIS A 203 61.34 -13.50 4.81
C HIS A 203 60.96 -12.79 6.13
N ASP A 204 61.43 -11.56 6.35
CA ASP A 204 61.02 -10.76 7.51
C ASP A 204 59.66 -10.14 7.21
N VAL A 205 58.61 -10.94 7.41
CA VAL A 205 57.24 -10.55 7.09
C VAL A 205 56.81 -9.40 8.00
N SER A 206 56.49 -8.28 7.36
CA SER A 206 56.10 -7.04 8.01
C SER A 206 54.65 -6.73 7.66
N LYS A 207 53.80 -6.45 8.66
CA LYS A 207 52.38 -6.17 8.46
C LYS A 207 52.01 -4.83 9.05
N ALA A 208 51.06 -4.16 8.42
CA ALA A 208 50.35 -3.03 9.00
C ALA A 208 48.85 -3.24 8.80
N GLY A 209 48.07 -2.76 9.76
CA GLY A 209 46.63 -2.92 9.71
C GLY A 209 45.88 -1.77 10.34
N VAL A 210 44.60 -1.73 10.01
CA VAL A 210 43.64 -0.78 10.56
C VAL A 210 42.46 -1.58 11.07
N ILE A 211 42.02 -1.24 12.28
CA ILE A 211 40.81 -1.76 12.89
C ILE A 211 39.83 -0.60 13.05
N ARG A 212 38.58 -0.84 12.68
CA ARG A 212 37.47 0.06 12.95
C ARG A 212 36.40 -0.63 13.76
N ILE A 213 35.88 0.10 14.73
CA ILE A 213 34.79 -0.34 15.58
C ILE A 213 33.60 0.59 15.32
N LEU A 214 32.53 0.03 14.77
CA LEU A 214 31.25 0.71 14.66
C LEU A 214 30.40 0.36 15.88
N GLY A 215 30.20 1.36 16.75
CA GLY A 215 29.48 1.23 18.01
C GLY A 215 27.98 1.02 17.86
N ASP A 216 27.42 0.20 18.75
CA ASP A 216 25.99 -0.06 19.02
C ASP A 216 25.10 -0.17 17.76
N VAL A 217 25.23 -1.28 17.03
CA VAL A 217 24.33 -1.65 15.94
C VAL A 217 22.87 -1.72 16.42
N ASN A 218 22.63 -1.94 17.72
CA ASN A 218 21.28 -1.90 18.29
C ASN A 218 20.73 -0.48 18.41
N GLU A 219 21.55 0.55 18.59
CA GLU A 219 21.10 1.95 18.56
C GLU A 219 20.64 2.32 17.15
N LEU A 220 21.39 1.93 16.12
CA LEU A 220 20.97 2.07 14.71
C LEU A 220 19.66 1.31 14.43
N ARG A 221 19.56 0.07 14.91
CA ARG A 221 18.32 -0.73 14.83
C ARG A 221 17.17 -0.03 15.52
N THR A 222 17.39 0.51 16.72
CA THR A 222 16.37 1.23 17.50
C THR A 222 15.93 2.51 16.78
N MET A 223 16.85 3.26 16.17
CA MET A 223 16.53 4.44 15.35
C MET A 223 15.73 4.06 14.09
N ALA A 224 16.09 2.96 13.43
CA ALA A 224 15.36 2.43 12.28
C ALA A 224 13.95 1.97 12.68
N GLU A 225 13.83 1.18 13.75
CA GLU A 225 12.56 0.72 14.35
C GLU A 225 11.66 1.91 14.70
N ASN A 226 12.20 2.94 15.37
CA ASN A 226 11.45 4.14 15.72
C ASN A 226 11.01 4.94 14.48
N THR A 227 11.88 5.11 13.49
CA THR A 227 11.57 5.84 12.26
C THR A 227 10.49 5.14 11.46
N VAL A 228 10.58 3.82 11.35
CA VAL A 228 9.57 2.95 10.76
C VAL A 228 8.26 3.07 11.53
N ALA A 229 8.29 2.93 12.85
CA ALA A 229 7.07 2.96 13.68
C ALA A 229 6.30 4.27 13.47
N VAL A 230 7.00 5.41 13.45
CA VAL A 230 6.41 6.72 13.16
C VAL A 230 5.83 6.79 11.75
N ARG A 231 6.54 6.24 10.75
CA ARG A 231 6.04 6.21 9.36
C ARG A 231 4.83 5.29 9.21
N ASN A 232 4.83 4.12 9.85
CA ASN A 232 3.73 3.16 9.86
C ASN A 232 2.49 3.75 10.54
N GLU A 233 2.66 4.44 11.68
CA GLU A 233 1.58 5.13 12.35
C GLU A 233 0.98 6.24 11.47
N LYS A 234 1.84 7.02 10.79
CA LYS A 234 1.41 8.08 9.89
C LYS A 234 0.69 7.54 8.64
N ALA A 235 1.22 6.47 8.04
CA ALA A 235 0.61 5.79 6.91
C ALA A 235 -0.75 5.18 7.30
N GLY A 236 -0.84 4.56 8.48
CA GLY A 236 -2.08 4.04 9.06
C GLY A 236 -3.13 5.14 9.28
N LYS A 237 -2.75 6.30 9.83
CA LYS A 237 -3.67 7.44 9.99
C LYS A 237 -4.13 8.03 8.65
N ASN A 238 -3.23 8.10 7.67
CA ASN A 238 -3.57 8.61 6.34
C ASN A 238 -4.50 7.66 5.58
N SER A 239 -4.24 6.35 5.64
CA SER A 239 -5.12 5.36 5.03
C SER A 239 -6.50 5.37 5.70
N GLU A 240 -6.57 5.44 7.03
CA GLU A 240 -7.84 5.62 7.76
C GLU A 240 -8.63 6.84 7.28
N ARG A 241 -7.96 7.97 7.07
CA ARG A 241 -8.61 9.19 6.57
C ARG A 241 -9.16 9.00 5.16
N ALA A 242 -8.37 8.40 4.26
CA ALA A 242 -8.80 8.11 2.89
C ALA A 242 -9.99 7.15 2.86
N TYR A 243 -9.98 6.10 3.68
CA TYR A 243 -11.12 5.18 3.80
C TYR A 243 -12.36 5.85 4.38
N ARG A 244 -12.20 6.72 5.39
CA ARG A 244 -13.32 7.48 5.95
C ARG A 244 -13.92 8.43 4.91
N GLN A 245 -13.08 9.10 4.12
CA GLN A 245 -13.52 9.94 3.01
C GLN A 245 -14.25 9.15 1.93
N ALA A 246 -13.72 7.99 1.54
CA ALA A 246 -14.38 7.09 0.60
C ALA A 246 -15.73 6.60 1.14
N MET A 247 -15.82 6.28 2.44
CA MET A 247 -17.07 5.91 3.11
C MET A 247 -18.08 7.06 3.05
N PHE A 248 -17.68 8.29 3.37
CA PHE A 248 -18.56 9.46 3.29
C PHE A 248 -19.04 9.73 1.86
N LEU A 249 -18.16 9.64 0.86
CA LEU A 249 -18.52 9.78 -0.55
C LEU A 249 -19.51 8.70 -1.00
N MET A 250 -19.29 7.46 -0.58
CA MET A 250 -20.19 6.35 -0.89
C MET A 250 -21.56 6.53 -0.24
N CYS A 251 -21.61 6.93 1.04
CA CYS A 251 -22.86 7.27 1.73
C CYS A 251 -23.58 8.45 1.06
N ALA A 252 -22.86 9.48 0.62
CA ALA A 252 -23.43 10.60 -0.11
C ALA A 252 -24.01 10.16 -1.46
N ALA A 253 -23.26 9.38 -2.25
CA ALA A 253 -23.74 8.83 -3.52
C ALA A 253 -24.99 7.94 -3.32
N MET A 254 -25.00 7.15 -2.26
CA MET A 254 -26.14 6.33 -1.86
C MET A 254 -27.37 7.18 -1.51
N LEU A 255 -27.21 8.26 -0.74
CA LEU A 255 -28.31 9.18 -0.45
C LEU A 255 -28.86 9.84 -1.72
N VAL A 256 -27.97 10.19 -2.66
CA VAL A 256 -28.37 10.71 -3.98
C VAL A 256 -29.18 9.68 -4.77
N ILE A 257 -28.74 8.42 -4.83
CA ILE A 257 -29.48 7.34 -5.50
C ILE A 257 -30.86 7.13 -4.86
N ILE A 258 -30.95 7.17 -3.53
CA ILE A 258 -32.22 7.06 -2.80
C ILE A 258 -33.13 8.24 -3.14
N ALA A 259 -32.61 9.47 -3.14
CA ALA A 259 -33.36 10.67 -3.49
C ALA A 259 -33.84 10.63 -4.95
N LEU A 260 -32.98 10.24 -5.89
CA LEU A 260 -33.33 10.07 -7.30
C LEU A 260 -34.41 9.01 -7.47
N SER A 261 -34.32 7.89 -6.76
CA SER A 261 -35.36 6.85 -6.77
C SER A 261 -36.69 7.39 -6.27
N PHE A 262 -36.68 8.24 -5.25
CA PHE A 262 -37.87 8.90 -4.73
C PHE A 262 -38.48 9.87 -5.74
N VAL A 263 -37.65 10.69 -6.40
CA VAL A 263 -38.07 11.63 -7.46
C VAL A 263 -38.63 10.88 -8.67
N TYR A 264 -37.93 9.84 -9.13
CA TYR A 264 -38.35 9.00 -10.25
C TYR A 264 -39.72 8.38 -9.98
N THR A 265 -39.91 7.84 -8.78
CA THR A 265 -41.21 7.33 -8.33
C THR A 265 -42.29 8.42 -8.37
N GLY A 266 -42.01 9.60 -7.81
CA GLY A 266 -42.95 10.72 -7.80
C GLY A 266 -43.35 11.17 -9.21
N ARG A 267 -42.38 11.23 -10.13
CA ARG A 267 -42.60 11.58 -11.54
C ARG A 267 -43.47 10.56 -12.26
N ILE A 268 -43.14 9.27 -12.18
CA ILE A 268 -43.93 8.20 -12.79
C ILE A 268 -45.36 8.18 -12.25
N SER A 269 -45.54 8.39 -10.95
CA SER A 269 -46.87 8.43 -10.36
C SER A 269 -47.76 9.53 -10.95
N ARG A 270 -47.18 10.66 -11.40
CA ARG A 270 -47.90 11.73 -12.11
C ARG A 270 -48.17 11.35 -13.56
N TYR A 271 -47.17 10.82 -14.28
CA TYR A 271 -47.33 10.37 -15.67
C TYR A 271 -48.37 9.26 -15.85
N LEU A 272 -48.61 8.41 -14.85
CA LEU A 272 -49.68 7.41 -14.88
C LEU A 272 -51.05 7.99 -14.51
N ALA A 273 -51.13 9.16 -13.87
CA ALA A 273 -52.38 9.78 -13.46
C ALA A 273 -53.04 10.53 -14.63
N ASP A 274 -52.25 11.33 -15.37
CA ASP A 274 -52.73 12.15 -16.50
C ASP A 274 -53.43 11.36 -17.63
N PRO A 275 -52.86 10.25 -18.17
CA PRO A 275 -53.50 9.51 -19.26
C PRO A 275 -54.81 8.84 -18.81
N ILE A 276 -54.90 8.43 -17.54
CA ILE A 276 -56.13 7.84 -16.98
C ILE A 276 -57.22 8.90 -16.86
N GLU A 277 -56.86 10.14 -16.53
CA GLU A 277 -57.82 11.24 -16.43
C GLU A 277 -58.34 11.65 -17.81
N ILE A 278 -57.47 11.66 -18.83
CA ILE A 278 -57.86 11.89 -20.23
C ILE A 278 -58.78 10.76 -20.73
N GLU A 279 -58.46 9.49 -20.47
CA GLU A 279 -59.33 8.37 -20.83
C GLU A 279 -60.70 8.46 -20.15
N ARG A 280 -60.75 8.89 -18.89
CA ARG A 280 -62.02 9.13 -18.18
C ARG A 280 -62.84 10.25 -18.79
N MET A 281 -62.18 11.35 -19.16
CA MET A 281 -62.86 12.47 -19.84
C MET A 281 -63.41 12.04 -21.19
N ARG A 282 -62.63 11.31 -22.00
CA ARG A 282 -63.10 10.75 -23.28
C ARG A 282 -64.29 9.82 -23.11
N ALA A 283 -64.21 8.87 -22.17
CA ALA A 283 -65.32 7.95 -21.88
C ALA A 283 -66.57 8.70 -21.41
N LYS A 284 -66.42 9.83 -20.69
CA LYS A 284 -67.54 10.67 -20.28
C LYS A 284 -68.16 11.41 -21.48
N GLN A 285 -67.34 11.98 -22.36
CA GLN A 285 -67.80 12.66 -23.57
C GLN A 285 -68.52 11.71 -24.53
N GLU A 286 -67.99 10.50 -24.75
CA GLU A 286 -68.66 9.48 -25.56
C GLU A 286 -70.02 9.10 -24.98
N LYS A 287 -70.12 8.96 -23.65
CA LYS A 287 -71.38 8.68 -22.96
C LYS A 287 -72.39 9.81 -23.13
N GLU A 288 -71.97 11.07 -22.99
CA GLU A 288 -72.84 12.24 -23.17
C GLU A 288 -73.35 12.34 -24.62
N ALA A 289 -72.48 12.12 -25.61
CA ALA A 289 -72.86 12.11 -27.02
C ALA A 289 -73.85 10.97 -27.35
N LEU A 290 -73.65 9.78 -26.76
CA LEU A 290 -74.57 8.65 -26.87
C LEU A 290 -75.95 8.98 -26.28
N GLU A 291 -75.99 9.63 -25.11
CA GLU A 291 -77.24 10.05 -24.47
C GLU A 291 -77.97 11.12 -25.28
N GLU A 292 -77.25 12.08 -25.85
CA GLU A 292 -77.82 13.13 -26.71
C GLU A 292 -78.37 12.55 -28.03
N MET A 293 -77.61 11.69 -28.69
CA MET A 293 -78.07 10.97 -29.87
C MET A 293 -79.32 10.14 -29.59
N ASN A 294 -79.38 9.47 -28.43
CA ASN A 294 -80.55 8.69 -28.05
C ASN A 294 -81.78 9.59 -27.84
N ARG A 295 -81.60 10.76 -27.19
CA ARG A 295 -82.68 11.76 -27.06
C ARG A 295 -83.17 12.27 -28.40
N MET A 296 -82.26 12.62 -29.32
CA MET A 296 -82.62 13.07 -30.67
C MET A 296 -83.36 11.99 -31.45
N LYS A 297 -82.92 10.73 -31.35
CA LYS A 297 -83.61 9.59 -31.98
C LYS A 297 -85.03 9.43 -31.45
N THR A 298 -85.22 9.52 -30.13
CA THR A 298 -86.56 9.42 -29.52
C THR A 298 -87.46 10.59 -29.95
N ALA A 299 -86.93 11.81 -29.99
CA ALA A 299 -87.67 12.98 -30.47
C ALA A 299 -88.09 12.83 -31.94
N PHE A 300 -87.15 12.49 -32.82
CA PHE A 300 -87.43 12.27 -34.25
C PHE A 300 -88.48 11.17 -34.48
N LEU A 301 -88.38 10.04 -33.78
CA LEU A 301 -89.36 8.96 -33.91
C LEU A 301 -90.74 9.37 -33.41
N SER A 302 -90.81 10.17 -32.34
CA SER A 302 -92.05 10.73 -31.83
C SER A 302 -92.68 11.68 -32.86
N ASP A 303 -91.89 12.59 -33.42
CA ASP A 303 -92.34 13.58 -34.40
C ASP A 303 -92.80 12.91 -35.69
N ALA A 304 -92.00 11.98 -36.23
CA ALA A 304 -92.36 11.20 -37.41
C ALA A 304 -93.64 10.36 -37.18
N SER A 305 -93.80 9.78 -35.99
CA SER A 305 -95.03 9.03 -35.67
C SER A 305 -96.26 9.94 -35.62
N HIS A 306 -96.11 11.17 -35.12
CA HIS A 306 -97.18 12.16 -35.10
C HIS A 306 -97.58 12.62 -36.51
N GLU A 307 -96.61 12.87 -37.38
CA GLU A 307 -96.87 13.30 -38.75
C GLU A 307 -97.44 12.19 -39.62
N LEU A 308 -97.05 10.94 -39.39
CA LEU A 308 -97.56 9.79 -40.15
C LEU A 308 -98.96 9.34 -39.69
N LYS A 309 -99.36 9.56 -38.43
CA LYS A 309 -100.66 9.13 -37.91
C LYS A 309 -101.85 9.71 -38.70
N THR A 310 -101.74 10.97 -39.10
CA THR A 310 -102.80 11.69 -39.85
C THR A 310 -103.02 11.13 -41.27
N PRO A 311 -101.99 11.02 -42.15
CA PRO A 311 -102.16 10.44 -43.47
C PRO A 311 -102.53 8.95 -43.42
N LEU A 312 -102.02 8.19 -42.45
CA LEU A 312 -102.35 6.75 -42.32
C LEU A 312 -103.81 6.56 -41.89
N ALA A 313 -104.33 7.42 -41.00
CA ALA A 313 -105.75 7.46 -40.68
C ALA A 313 -106.61 7.86 -41.89
N ALA A 314 -106.16 8.83 -42.71
CA ALA A 314 -106.84 9.21 -43.94
C ALA A 314 -106.87 8.06 -44.97
N MET A 315 -105.73 7.41 -45.23
CA MET A 315 -105.63 6.27 -46.14
C MET A 315 -106.47 5.08 -45.66
N SER A 316 -106.47 4.78 -44.36
CA SER A 316 -107.34 3.76 -43.78
C SER A 316 -108.83 4.10 -43.94
N GLY A 317 -109.21 5.36 -43.80
CA GLY A 317 -110.58 5.81 -44.03
C GLY A 317 -110.99 5.64 -45.50
N TYR A 318 -110.13 5.97 -46.46
CA TYR A 318 -110.38 5.70 -47.88
C TYR A 318 -110.49 4.21 -48.19
N ALA A 319 -109.63 3.37 -47.59
CA ALA A 319 -109.68 1.92 -47.78
C ALA A 319 -110.97 1.30 -47.22
N GLN A 320 -111.41 1.72 -46.03
CA GLN A 320 -112.67 1.27 -45.44
C GLN A 320 -113.90 1.70 -46.25
N ASN A 321 -113.88 2.92 -46.81
CA ASN A 321 -114.95 3.38 -47.69
C ASN A 321 -114.98 2.55 -48.99
N ALA A 322 -113.82 2.30 -49.60
CA ALA A 322 -113.74 1.45 -50.80
C ALA A 322 -114.19 0.00 -50.51
N GLU A 323 -113.85 -0.56 -49.35
CA GLU A 323 -114.33 -1.87 -48.90
C GLU A 323 -115.85 -1.88 -48.68
N SER A 324 -116.39 -0.80 -48.08
CA SER A 324 -117.84 -0.64 -47.89
C SER A 324 -118.60 -0.48 -49.21
N ASP A 325 -118.01 0.23 -50.18
CA ASP A 325 -118.57 0.37 -51.53
C ASP A 325 -118.59 -0.99 -52.24
N LEU A 326 -117.53 -1.80 -52.11
CA LEU A 326 -117.48 -3.17 -52.65
C LEU A 326 -118.48 -4.12 -51.97
N MET A 327 -118.72 -3.98 -50.67
CA MET A 327 -119.74 -4.76 -49.94
C MET A 327 -121.17 -4.33 -50.30
N ASN A 328 -121.43 -3.04 -50.51
CA ASN A 328 -122.75 -2.54 -50.94
C ASN A 328 -123.10 -2.89 -52.39
N ASP A 329 -122.10 -3.07 -53.27
CA ASP A 329 -122.31 -3.50 -54.66
C ASP A 329 -122.64 -5.00 -54.79
N GLN A 330 -122.50 -5.80 -53.71
CA GLN A 330 -122.95 -7.20 -53.67
C GLN A 330 -124.43 -7.38 -53.30
N ASP A 331 -125.09 -6.34 -52.80
CA ASP A 331 -126.51 -6.35 -52.39
C ASP A 331 -127.46 -5.66 -53.41
N ARG A 332 -127.01 -5.46 -54.66
CA ARG A 332 -127.79 -4.93 -55.79
C ARG A 332 -127.97 -5.95 -56.91
#